data_AF-A0A6B2UQ25-F1
#
_entry.id   AF-A0A6B2UQ25-F1
#
_cell.length_a   1.000
_cell.length_b   1.000
_cell.length_c   1.000
_cell.angle_alpha   90.00
_cell.angle_beta   90.00
_cell.angle_gamma   90.00
#
_symmetry.space_group_name_H-M   'P 1'
#
loop_
_entity.id
_entity.type
_entity.pdbx_description
1 polymer ?
#
loop_
_entity_poly.entity_id
_entity_poly.type
_entity_poly.pdbx_seq_one_letter_code
_entity_poly.pdbx_strand_id
1 'polypeptide(L)'
;MRGACADALSVLAASRPDRLLVLGPVAGTGAVRHGEGARGGFHGFGVPVTVRLTRMGLAESARTTEAGPALPASLAVGAWLLEHAAWAAAPVSGLAVGEESGTKECLALGESLRVPDERLAVLVLGDGSATRTVKAPGYLDERAAPWDGAVAKALADADIDTLAGLDPATARVLGCAGRAPWQVLAGAARGTDLTGSLLYDEAPYGVGYFVAAWS
;
A
#
# COMPACT_ATOMS: atom_id res chain seq x y z
N MET A 1 8.29 2.39 -13.23
CA MET A 1 7.91 2.21 -11.80
C MET A 1 8.61 3.17 -10.82
N ARG A 2 9.93 3.11 -10.58
CA ARG A 2 10.58 3.93 -9.50
C ARG A 2 10.33 5.44 -9.58
N GLY A 3 10.40 6.03 -10.78
CA GLY A 3 10.09 7.46 -10.99
C GLY A 3 8.66 7.80 -10.58
N ALA A 4 7.69 7.01 -11.06
CA ALA A 4 6.28 7.17 -10.69
C ALA A 4 6.04 7.08 -9.17
N CYS A 5 6.75 6.19 -8.45
CA CYS A 5 6.65 6.14 -6.99
C CYS A 5 7.17 7.42 -6.32
N ALA A 6 8.26 8.00 -6.83
CA ALA A 6 8.79 9.27 -6.32
C ALA A 6 7.83 10.44 -6.60
N ASP A 7 7.20 10.45 -7.78
CA ASP A 7 6.19 11.45 -8.13
C ASP A 7 4.97 11.35 -7.20
N ALA A 8 4.46 10.14 -6.95
CA ALA A 8 3.36 9.92 -6.00
C ALA A 8 3.71 10.37 -4.57
N LEU A 9 4.92 10.09 -4.09
CA LEU A 9 5.39 10.57 -2.79
C LEU A 9 5.52 12.09 -2.74
N SER A 10 5.86 12.72 -3.85
CA SER A 10 5.92 14.18 -3.95
C SER A 10 4.52 14.81 -3.84
N VAL A 11 3.51 14.20 -4.44
CA VAL A 11 2.09 14.59 -4.26
C VAL A 11 1.68 14.47 -2.79
N LEU A 12 2.01 13.36 -2.13
CA LEU A 12 1.73 13.18 -0.70
C LEU A 12 2.47 14.20 0.18
N ALA A 13 3.69 14.59 -0.16
CA ALA A 13 4.41 15.61 0.59
C ALA A 13 3.78 17.00 0.40
N ALA A 14 3.32 17.31 -0.81
CA ALA A 14 2.71 18.59 -1.15
C ALA A 14 1.37 18.83 -0.44
N SER A 15 0.65 17.77 -0.05
CA SER A 15 -0.59 17.88 0.74
C SER A 15 -0.37 18.29 2.21
N ARG A 16 0.90 18.42 2.64
CA ARG A 16 1.32 18.80 4.00
C ARG A 16 0.60 17.98 5.08
N PRO A 17 0.70 16.64 5.04
CA PRO A 17 -0.01 15.80 5.99
C PRO A 17 0.50 16.03 7.42
N ASP A 18 -0.37 15.81 8.39
CA ASP A 18 0.02 15.79 9.80
C ASP A 18 0.64 14.43 10.17
N ARG A 19 0.27 13.36 9.46
CA ARG A 19 0.93 12.05 9.50
C ARG A 19 0.80 11.26 8.21
N LEU A 20 1.75 10.35 7.99
CA LEU A 20 1.74 9.36 6.92
C LEU A 20 1.46 7.96 7.48
N LEU A 21 0.51 7.25 6.88
CA LEU A 21 0.31 5.83 7.10
C LEU A 21 0.77 5.01 5.90
N VAL A 22 1.72 4.10 6.11
CA VAL A 22 2.10 3.09 5.13
C VAL A 22 1.22 1.87 5.34
N LEU A 23 0.43 1.52 4.34
CA LEU A 23 -0.59 0.48 4.38
C LEU A 23 -0.20 -0.63 3.39
N GLY A 24 -0.23 -1.90 3.81
CA GLY A 24 0.13 -3.00 2.91
C GLY A 24 -0.41 -4.36 3.34
N PRO A 25 -0.37 -5.37 2.46
CA PRO A 25 -0.88 -6.70 2.76
C PRO A 25 0.08 -7.48 3.67
N VAL A 26 -0.48 -8.44 4.39
CA VAL A 26 0.21 -9.53 5.07
C VAL A 26 -0.63 -10.81 4.97
N ALA A 27 0.00 -11.99 5.00
CA ALA A 27 -0.74 -13.26 4.95
C ALA A 27 -1.70 -13.41 6.16
N GLY A 28 -2.84 -14.07 5.92
CA GLY A 28 -3.85 -14.35 6.95
C GLY A 28 -4.91 -13.25 7.08
N THR A 29 -5.46 -13.11 8.29
CA THR A 29 -6.57 -12.20 8.62
C THR A 29 -6.16 -11.15 9.66
N GLY A 30 -6.99 -10.12 9.81
CA GLY A 30 -6.80 -9.08 10.83
C GLY A 30 -5.85 -7.98 10.39
N ALA A 31 -5.42 -7.14 11.34
CA ALA A 31 -4.53 -6.03 11.05
C ALA A 31 -3.51 -5.81 12.17
N VAL A 32 -2.28 -5.44 11.79
CA VAL A 32 -1.17 -5.22 12.72
C VAL A 32 -0.60 -3.81 12.50
N ARG A 33 -0.52 -3.03 13.57
CA ARG A 33 0.07 -1.69 13.55
C ARG A 33 1.57 -1.75 13.82
N HIS A 34 2.32 -0.93 13.11
CA HIS A 34 3.75 -0.73 13.30
C HIS A 34 4.01 0.75 13.58
N GLY A 35 4.71 1.02 14.69
CA GLY A 35 5.09 2.38 15.06
C GLY A 35 6.24 2.92 14.22
N GLU A 36 6.48 4.22 14.34
CA GLU A 36 7.67 4.85 13.78
C GLU A 36 8.95 4.20 14.33
N GLY A 37 9.94 3.99 13.46
CA GLY A 37 11.20 3.32 13.79
C GLY A 37 11.16 1.78 13.69
N ALA A 38 9.99 1.18 13.44
CA ALA A 38 9.85 -0.24 13.18
C ALA A 38 10.81 -0.70 12.07
N ARG A 39 11.47 -1.84 12.28
CA ARG A 39 12.51 -2.36 11.40
C ARG A 39 11.96 -3.42 10.47
N GLY A 40 12.46 -3.41 9.24
CA GLY A 40 12.25 -4.45 8.25
C GLY A 40 13.52 -4.67 7.45
N GLY A 41 13.41 -5.50 6.43
CA GLY A 41 14.49 -5.69 5.48
C GLY A 41 14.18 -6.80 4.50
N PHE A 42 15.11 -7.01 3.59
CA PHE A 42 14.95 -7.93 2.48
C PHE A 42 15.88 -9.15 2.56
N HIS A 43 16.46 -9.39 3.74
CA HIS A 43 17.38 -10.52 3.98
C HIS A 43 16.73 -11.87 3.70
N GLY A 44 15.43 -12.03 3.97
CA GLY A 44 14.65 -13.24 3.64
C GLY A 44 14.52 -13.49 2.14
N PHE A 45 14.79 -12.49 1.31
CA PHE A 45 14.87 -12.58 -0.15
C PHE A 45 16.31 -12.59 -0.67
N GLY A 46 17.30 -12.77 0.21
CA GLY A 46 18.73 -12.76 -0.14
C GLY A 46 19.31 -11.36 -0.41
N VAL A 47 18.57 -10.29 -0.12
CA VAL A 47 19.02 -8.92 -0.34
C VAL A 47 19.46 -8.31 1.00
N PRO A 48 20.75 -7.92 1.18
CA PRO A 48 21.29 -7.47 2.45
C PRO A 48 20.95 -5.99 2.75
N VAL A 49 19.65 -5.67 2.72
CA VAL A 49 19.12 -4.32 2.95
C VAL A 49 18.24 -4.34 4.19
N THR A 50 18.53 -3.45 5.13
CA THR A 50 17.69 -3.12 6.29
C THR A 50 17.02 -1.79 6.03
N VAL A 51 15.76 -1.67 6.43
CA VAL A 51 14.98 -0.44 6.32
C VAL A 51 14.29 -0.10 7.63
N ARG A 52 13.91 1.15 7.79
CA ARG A 52 13.12 1.62 8.93
C ARG A 52 11.95 2.45 8.47
N LEU A 53 10.80 2.21 9.09
CA LEU A 53 9.62 3.03 8.88
C LEU A 53 9.77 4.35 9.64
N THR A 54 10.44 5.33 9.06
CA THR A 54 10.73 6.60 9.72
C THR A 54 10.85 7.73 8.71
N ARG A 55 10.67 8.96 9.19
CA ARG A 55 11.03 10.16 8.43
C ARG A 55 12.53 10.46 8.55
N MET A 56 13.06 11.11 7.53
CA MET A 56 14.44 11.62 7.52
C MET A 56 14.69 12.61 8.66
N GLY A 57 15.92 12.59 9.17
CA GLY A 57 16.37 13.46 10.27
C GLY A 57 16.12 12.92 11.68
N LEU A 58 15.36 11.83 11.85
CA LEU A 58 15.17 11.15 13.15
C LEU A 58 15.87 9.78 13.25
N ALA A 59 16.32 9.22 12.13
CA ALA A 59 16.90 7.87 12.05
C ALA A 59 18.14 7.67 12.95
N GLU A 60 18.85 8.75 13.30
CA GLU A 60 20.05 8.72 14.16
C GLU A 60 19.74 8.90 15.66
N SER A 61 18.58 9.46 16.03
CA SER A 61 18.28 9.85 17.43
C SER A 61 17.22 8.99 18.12
N ALA A 62 16.46 8.18 17.38
CA ALA A 62 15.48 7.27 17.95
C ALA A 62 16.18 6.09 18.65
N ARG A 63 16.32 6.19 19.98
CA ARG A 63 16.65 5.05 20.85
C ARG A 63 15.81 3.86 20.43
N THR A 64 16.50 2.76 20.15
CA THR A 64 15.94 1.47 19.73
C THR A 64 14.92 0.97 20.74
N THR A 65 13.63 1.19 20.50
CA THR A 65 12.59 0.40 21.17
C THR A 65 12.54 -0.96 20.47
N GLU A 66 13.18 -1.95 21.08
CA GLU A 66 13.48 -3.29 20.53
C GLU A 66 12.28 -4.26 20.44
N ALA A 67 11.04 -3.86 20.72
CA ALA A 67 9.96 -4.83 21.02
C ALA A 67 8.74 -4.79 20.08
N GLY A 68 8.93 -4.51 18.78
CA GLY A 68 7.86 -4.57 17.78
C GLY A 68 8.03 -5.73 16.79
N PRO A 69 6.95 -6.31 16.23
CA PRO A 69 7.07 -7.27 15.13
C PRO A 69 7.78 -6.65 13.93
N ALA A 70 8.62 -7.45 13.27
CA ALA A 70 9.30 -7.02 12.06
C ALA A 70 8.29 -6.59 10.97
N LEU A 71 8.66 -5.59 10.18
CA LEU A 71 7.81 -5.14 9.07
C LEU A 71 7.61 -6.29 8.07
N PRO A 72 6.36 -6.56 7.64
CA PRO A 72 6.13 -7.42 6.48
C PRO A 72 6.74 -6.77 5.22
N ALA A 73 6.99 -7.59 4.20
CA ALA A 73 7.70 -7.18 2.99
C ALA A 73 7.07 -5.93 2.31
N SER A 74 5.75 -5.85 2.28
CA SER A 74 5.01 -4.70 1.75
C SER A 74 5.38 -3.40 2.48
N LEU A 75 5.32 -3.39 3.81
CA LEU A 75 5.69 -2.21 4.61
C LEU A 75 7.20 -1.93 4.56
N ALA A 76 8.04 -2.95 4.40
CA ALA A 76 9.48 -2.76 4.16
C ALA A 76 9.75 -2.07 2.81
N VAL A 77 8.99 -2.37 1.75
CA VAL A 77 9.05 -1.64 0.47
C VAL A 77 8.61 -0.19 0.67
N GLY A 78 7.52 0.05 1.41
CA GLY A 78 7.09 1.41 1.76
C GLY A 78 8.18 2.20 2.48
N ALA A 79 8.81 1.61 3.51
CA ALA A 79 9.94 2.22 4.22
C ALA A 79 11.12 2.51 3.28
N TRP A 80 11.48 1.56 2.41
CA TRP A 80 12.54 1.74 1.42
C TRP A 80 12.27 2.91 0.47
N LEU A 81 11.03 3.04 -0.02
CA LEU A 81 10.61 4.14 -0.90
C LEU A 81 10.71 5.50 -0.18
N LEU A 82 10.29 5.57 1.08
CA LEU A 82 10.37 6.78 1.89
C LEU A 82 11.82 7.21 2.14
N GLU A 83 12.72 6.27 2.44
CA GLU A 83 14.16 6.53 2.56
C GLU A 83 14.73 7.08 1.24
N HIS A 84 14.38 6.49 0.09
CA HIS A 84 14.86 6.93 -1.22
C HIS A 84 14.32 8.30 -1.65
N ALA A 85 13.10 8.62 -1.25
CA ALA A 85 12.48 9.93 -1.47
C ALA A 85 12.90 10.98 -0.43
N ALA A 86 13.76 10.60 0.53
CA ALA A 86 14.15 11.44 1.66
C ALA A 86 12.94 12.04 2.41
N TRP A 87 11.89 11.26 2.62
CA TRP A 87 10.63 11.72 3.20
C TRP A 87 10.84 12.38 4.57
N ALA A 88 10.47 13.65 4.70
CA ALA A 88 10.58 14.41 5.95
C ALA A 88 9.27 15.12 6.34
N ALA A 89 8.23 15.03 5.52
CA ALA A 89 7.05 15.90 5.62
C ALA A 89 6.20 15.65 6.87
N ALA A 90 6.12 14.42 7.36
CA ALA A 90 5.32 14.05 8.53
C ALA A 90 5.83 12.76 9.22
N PRO A 91 5.48 12.53 10.50
CA PRO A 91 5.67 11.25 11.18
C PRO A 91 5.05 10.09 10.41
N VAL A 92 5.69 8.92 10.46
CA VAL A 92 5.29 7.73 9.69
C VAL A 92 4.88 6.59 10.61
N SER A 93 3.77 5.94 10.30
CA SER A 93 3.33 4.70 10.93
C SER A 93 2.93 3.67 9.88
N GLY A 94 2.78 2.41 10.28
CA GLY A 94 2.50 1.28 9.39
C GLY A 94 1.23 0.53 9.80
N LEU A 95 0.50 0.02 8.82
CA LEU A 95 -0.64 -0.87 9.01
C LEU A 95 -0.55 -2.02 8.00
N ALA A 96 -0.29 -3.22 8.53
CA ALA A 96 -0.36 -4.45 7.75
C ALA A 96 -1.78 -5.02 7.86
N VAL A 97 -2.38 -5.42 6.73
CA VAL A 97 -3.75 -5.92 6.68
C VAL A 97 -3.76 -7.30 6.05
N GLY A 98 -4.42 -8.24 6.70
CA GLY A 98 -4.54 -9.62 6.27
C GLY A 98 -5.18 -9.71 4.88
N GLU A 99 -4.53 -10.38 3.94
CA GLU A 99 -5.02 -10.63 2.58
C GLU A 99 -6.35 -11.40 2.54
N GLU A 100 -6.74 -12.04 3.64
CA GLU A 100 -7.99 -12.78 3.77
C GLU A 100 -9.07 -12.02 4.55
N SER A 101 -8.78 -10.79 4.98
CA SER A 101 -9.74 -9.95 5.72
C SER A 101 -10.99 -9.65 4.89
N GLY A 102 -12.15 -9.59 5.53
CA GLY A 102 -13.41 -9.37 4.83
C GLY A 102 -13.60 -7.92 4.38
N THR A 103 -14.34 -7.70 3.29
CA THR A 103 -14.60 -6.35 2.73
C THR A 103 -15.14 -5.36 3.78
N LYS A 104 -16.13 -5.77 4.58
CA LYS A 104 -16.71 -4.91 5.62
C LYS A 104 -15.69 -4.51 6.68
N GLU A 105 -14.79 -5.42 7.06
CA GLU A 105 -13.74 -5.19 8.04
C GLU A 105 -12.70 -4.21 7.49
N CYS A 106 -12.27 -4.40 6.24
CA CYS A 106 -11.35 -3.49 5.56
C CYS A 106 -11.93 -2.07 5.47
N LEU A 107 -13.18 -1.93 5.02
CA LEU A 107 -13.84 -0.63 4.92
C LEU A 107 -13.95 0.04 6.29
N ALA A 108 -14.45 -0.67 7.30
CA ALA A 108 -14.58 -0.13 8.66
C ALA A 108 -13.22 0.26 9.26
N LEU A 109 -12.17 -0.54 9.01
CA LEU A 109 -10.81 -0.21 9.41
C LEU A 109 -10.36 1.10 8.75
N GLY A 110 -10.59 1.27 7.45
CA GLY A 110 -10.30 2.51 6.73
C GLY A 110 -11.01 3.72 7.32
N GLU A 111 -12.31 3.59 7.58
CA GLU A 111 -13.11 4.66 8.19
C GLU A 111 -12.58 5.09 9.56
N SER A 112 -12.13 4.12 10.37
CA SER A 112 -11.58 4.34 11.71
C SER A 112 -10.22 5.05 11.73
N LEU A 113 -9.55 5.16 10.58
CA LEU A 113 -8.26 5.86 10.48
C LEU A 113 -8.42 7.38 10.49
N ARG A 114 -9.62 7.89 10.26
CA ARG A 114 -9.90 9.32 10.22
C ARG A 114 -9.98 9.90 11.62
N VAL A 115 -9.27 11.00 11.82
CA VAL A 115 -9.33 11.80 13.04
C VAL A 115 -9.78 13.20 12.62
N PRO A 116 -10.77 13.80 13.30
CA PRO A 116 -11.18 15.17 13.01
C PRO A 116 -10.00 16.15 13.03
N ASP A 117 -9.98 17.08 12.07
CA ASP A 117 -8.97 18.14 11.94
C ASP A 117 -7.51 17.66 11.71
N GLU A 118 -7.28 16.37 11.47
CA GLU A 118 -5.97 15.79 11.15
C GLU A 118 -5.88 15.42 9.65
N ARG A 119 -4.85 15.90 8.96
CA ARG A 119 -4.57 15.53 7.56
C ARG A 119 -3.79 14.22 7.51
N LEU A 120 -4.48 13.15 7.14
CA LEU A 120 -3.88 11.83 6.92
C LEU A 120 -3.45 11.65 5.45
N ALA A 121 -2.17 11.45 5.20
CA ALA A 121 -1.69 10.85 3.96
C ALA A 121 -1.59 9.33 4.08
N VAL A 122 -1.92 8.59 3.03
CA VAL A 122 -1.82 7.13 2.99
C VAL A 122 -0.96 6.70 1.79
N LEU A 123 0.11 5.95 2.06
CA LEU A 123 0.90 5.24 1.05
C LEU A 123 0.46 3.77 1.05
N VAL A 124 -0.22 3.34 -0.01
CA VAL A 124 -0.74 1.97 -0.11
C VAL A 124 0.16 1.11 -0.98
N LEU A 125 0.57 -0.03 -0.45
CA LEU A 125 1.36 -1.04 -1.12
C LEU A 125 0.47 -2.24 -1.40
N GLY A 126 0.53 -2.77 -2.61
CA GLY A 126 -0.28 -3.90 -3.02
C GLY A 126 -0.17 -4.15 -4.51
N ASP A 127 0.02 -5.41 -4.87
CA ASP A 127 0.10 -5.83 -6.27
C ASP A 127 -1.29 -6.18 -6.81
N GLY A 128 -1.44 -6.06 -8.12
CA GLY A 128 -2.57 -6.60 -8.88
C GLY A 128 -2.52 -8.13 -8.97
N SER A 129 -3.22 -8.69 -9.95
CA SER A 129 -3.24 -10.13 -10.17
C SER A 129 -1.84 -10.69 -10.46
N ALA A 130 -1.54 -11.89 -9.96
CA ALA A 130 -0.28 -12.60 -10.16
C ALA A 130 -0.38 -13.73 -11.21
N THR A 131 -1.38 -13.61 -12.10
CA THR A 131 -1.85 -14.66 -13.02
C THR A 131 -1.99 -14.16 -14.47
N ARG A 132 -1.27 -13.09 -14.85
CA ARG A 132 -1.48 -12.39 -16.14
C ARG A 132 -0.92 -13.12 -17.36
N THR A 133 -0.02 -14.08 -17.18
CA THR A 133 0.66 -14.78 -18.27
C THR A 133 0.96 -16.23 -17.91
N VAL A 134 1.28 -17.07 -18.91
CA VAL A 134 1.68 -18.47 -18.68
C VAL A 134 2.98 -18.61 -17.86
N LYS A 135 3.78 -17.53 -17.77
CA LYS A 135 5.01 -17.48 -16.95
C LYS A 135 4.80 -16.77 -15.61
N ALA A 136 3.58 -16.31 -15.34
CA ALA A 136 3.26 -15.64 -14.08
C ALA A 136 3.37 -16.64 -12.92
N PRO A 137 3.65 -16.16 -11.69
CA PRO A 137 3.77 -17.03 -10.51
C PRO A 137 2.55 -17.94 -10.28
N GLY A 138 1.34 -17.42 -10.52
CA GLY A 138 0.08 -18.16 -10.36
C GLY A 138 -0.40 -18.90 -11.62
N TYR A 139 0.37 -18.91 -12.72
CA TYR A 139 -0.05 -19.33 -14.06
C TYR A 139 -1.18 -18.45 -14.65
N LEU A 140 -1.46 -18.58 -15.95
CA LEU A 140 -2.45 -17.75 -16.63
C LEU A 140 -3.87 -18.04 -16.12
N ASP A 141 -4.56 -16.97 -15.70
CA ASP A 141 -6.02 -16.92 -15.54
C ASP A 141 -6.55 -15.78 -16.43
N GLU A 142 -7.49 -16.08 -17.33
CA GLU A 142 -7.99 -15.09 -18.30
C GLU A 142 -8.72 -13.92 -17.63
N ARG A 143 -9.20 -14.10 -16.39
CA ARG A 143 -9.85 -13.05 -15.59
C ARG A 143 -8.86 -12.02 -15.05
N ALA A 144 -7.56 -12.32 -15.06
CA ALA A 144 -6.51 -11.45 -14.55
C ALA A 144 -6.45 -10.10 -15.30
N ALA A 145 -6.53 -10.11 -16.63
CA ALA A 145 -6.42 -8.88 -17.43
C ALA A 145 -7.60 -7.92 -17.22
N PRO A 146 -8.86 -8.38 -17.30
CA PRO A 146 -10.01 -7.51 -17.01
C PRO A 146 -10.05 -7.03 -15.56
N TRP A 147 -9.64 -7.87 -14.60
CA TRP A 147 -9.53 -7.50 -13.19
C TRP A 147 -8.54 -6.35 -12.98
N ASP A 148 -7.32 -6.50 -13.48
CA ASP A 148 -6.29 -5.47 -13.37
C ASP A 148 -6.68 -4.18 -14.09
N GLY A 149 -7.34 -4.27 -15.25
CA GLY A 149 -7.86 -3.09 -15.95
C GLY A 149 -8.93 -2.33 -15.15
N ALA A 150 -9.81 -3.04 -14.45
CA ALA A 150 -10.80 -2.42 -13.56
C ALA A 150 -10.13 -1.73 -12.36
N VAL A 151 -9.13 -2.38 -11.76
CA VAL A 151 -8.33 -1.80 -10.67
C VAL A 151 -7.56 -0.56 -11.14
N ALA A 152 -6.88 -0.64 -12.28
CA ALA A 152 -6.11 0.48 -12.85
C ALA A 152 -7.01 1.69 -13.10
N LYS A 153 -8.19 1.47 -13.69
CA LYS A 153 -9.20 2.53 -13.87
C LYS A 153 -9.67 3.11 -12.55
N ALA A 154 -9.98 2.27 -11.57
CA ALA A 154 -10.45 2.75 -10.28
C ALA A 154 -9.39 3.57 -9.53
N LEU A 155 -8.12 3.17 -9.60
CA LEU A 155 -7.00 3.93 -9.06
C LEU A 155 -6.78 5.24 -9.83
N ALA A 156 -6.97 5.25 -11.16
CA ALA A 156 -6.87 6.45 -11.99
C ALA A 156 -7.94 7.49 -11.67
N ASP A 157 -9.16 7.04 -11.37
CA ASP A 157 -10.32 7.93 -11.17
C ASP A 157 -10.62 8.22 -9.70
N ALA A 158 -9.83 7.67 -8.77
CA ALA A 158 -10.14 7.62 -7.33
C ALA A 158 -11.54 7.02 -7.03
N ASP A 159 -11.95 6.02 -7.80
CA ASP A 159 -13.23 5.33 -7.68
C ASP A 159 -13.23 4.37 -6.49
N ILE A 160 -13.62 4.91 -5.33
CA ILE A 160 -13.70 4.15 -4.08
C ILE A 160 -14.77 3.06 -4.11
N ASP A 161 -15.81 3.18 -4.94
CA ASP A 161 -16.90 2.21 -5.00
C ASP A 161 -16.45 0.93 -5.72
N THR A 162 -15.73 1.09 -6.84
CA THR A 162 -15.10 -0.05 -7.53
C THR A 162 -14.09 -0.74 -6.63
N LEU A 163 -13.23 -0.01 -5.91
CA LEU A 163 -12.27 -0.60 -4.98
C LEU A 163 -12.96 -1.30 -3.80
N ALA A 164 -14.04 -0.70 -3.26
CA ALA A 164 -14.86 -1.32 -2.22
C ALA A 164 -15.52 -2.63 -2.70
N GLY A 165 -15.90 -2.68 -3.99
CA GLY A 165 -16.58 -3.82 -4.62
C GLY A 165 -15.70 -4.99 -5.04
N LEU A 166 -14.37 -4.92 -4.88
CA LEU A 166 -13.48 -6.02 -5.24
C LEU A 166 -13.76 -7.29 -4.43
N ASP A 167 -14.20 -8.34 -5.13
CA ASP A 167 -14.58 -9.62 -4.52
C ASP A 167 -13.37 -10.35 -3.90
N PRO A 168 -13.38 -10.66 -2.59
CA PRO A 168 -12.28 -11.35 -1.91
C PRO A 168 -11.97 -12.73 -2.49
N ALA A 169 -12.98 -13.48 -2.96
CA ALA A 169 -12.76 -14.82 -3.49
C ALA A 169 -12.02 -14.77 -4.83
N THR A 170 -12.44 -13.89 -5.73
CA THR A 170 -11.78 -13.65 -7.03
C THR A 170 -10.37 -13.12 -6.83
N ALA A 171 -10.18 -12.14 -5.94
CA ALA A 171 -8.84 -11.62 -5.63
C ALA A 171 -7.88 -12.71 -5.14
N ARG A 172 -8.36 -13.62 -4.28
CA ARG A 172 -7.59 -14.76 -3.79
C ARG A 172 -7.18 -15.69 -4.93
N VAL A 173 -8.12 -16.05 -5.82
CA VAL A 173 -7.82 -16.92 -6.96
C VAL A 173 -6.81 -16.30 -7.91
N LEU A 174 -6.89 -14.98 -8.12
CA LEU A 174 -5.98 -14.25 -9.01
C LEU A 174 -4.63 -13.91 -8.36
N GLY A 175 -4.45 -14.13 -7.06
CA GLY A 175 -3.26 -13.73 -6.31
C GLY A 175 -3.12 -12.21 -6.14
N CYS A 176 -4.24 -11.47 -6.11
CA CYS A 176 -4.26 -10.02 -6.01
C CYS A 176 -4.09 -9.54 -4.56
N ALA A 177 -2.85 -9.37 -4.12
CA ALA A 177 -2.51 -8.97 -2.75
C ALA A 177 -3.00 -7.56 -2.38
N GLY A 178 -3.15 -6.64 -3.35
CA GLY A 178 -3.57 -5.27 -3.10
C GLY A 178 -5.03 -5.08 -2.67
N ARG A 179 -5.89 -6.10 -2.84
CA ARG A 179 -7.34 -5.99 -2.62
C ARG A 179 -7.71 -5.49 -1.22
N ALA A 180 -7.18 -6.10 -0.17
CA ALA A 180 -7.52 -5.71 1.21
C ALA A 180 -7.02 -4.30 1.56
N PRO A 181 -5.74 -3.93 1.29
CA PRO A 181 -5.27 -2.55 1.40
C PRO A 181 -6.11 -1.52 0.62
N TRP A 182 -6.50 -1.80 -0.62
CA TRP A 182 -7.33 -0.87 -1.40
C TRP A 182 -8.73 -0.69 -0.83
N GLN A 183 -9.33 -1.71 -0.21
CA GLN A 183 -10.60 -1.58 0.51
C GLN A 183 -10.46 -0.76 1.79
N VAL A 184 -9.32 -0.82 2.48
CA VAL A 184 -9.01 0.08 3.60
C VAL A 184 -8.83 1.52 3.12
N LEU A 185 -8.15 1.73 1.97
CA LEU A 185 -8.05 3.05 1.34
C LEU A 185 -9.43 3.60 0.98
N ALA A 186 -10.29 2.80 0.35
CA ALA A 186 -11.64 3.19 -0.01
C ALA A 186 -12.46 3.62 1.22
N GLY A 187 -12.35 2.89 2.34
CA GLY A 187 -12.99 3.28 3.60
C GLY A 187 -12.46 4.60 4.16
N ALA A 188 -11.14 4.83 4.09
CA ALA A 188 -10.52 6.07 4.54
C ALA A 188 -10.88 7.29 3.68
N ALA A 189 -11.07 7.09 2.37
CA ALA A 189 -11.40 8.13 1.39
C ALA A 189 -12.91 8.43 1.26
N ARG A 190 -13.78 7.76 2.03
CA ARG A 190 -15.23 8.04 1.99
C ARG A 190 -15.51 9.51 2.35
N GLY A 191 -16.29 10.20 1.53
CA GLY A 191 -16.66 11.60 1.77
C GLY A 191 -15.54 12.61 1.58
N THR A 192 -14.42 12.21 0.94
CA THR A 192 -13.41 13.13 0.44
C THR A 192 -13.62 13.36 -1.06
N ASP A 193 -13.34 14.56 -1.54
CA ASP A 193 -13.45 14.90 -2.97
C ASP A 193 -12.10 14.74 -3.69
N LEU A 194 -11.41 13.63 -3.42
CA LEU A 194 -10.09 13.36 -4.00
C LEU A 194 -10.21 13.05 -5.50
N THR A 195 -9.22 13.49 -6.25
CA THR A 195 -9.06 13.13 -7.67
C THR A 195 -7.88 12.20 -7.83
N GLY A 196 -7.98 11.26 -8.76
CA GLY A 196 -6.92 10.28 -9.04
C GLY A 196 -6.10 10.63 -10.27
N SER A 197 -4.91 10.02 -10.35
CA SER A 197 -4.10 9.95 -11.56
C SER A 197 -3.29 8.67 -11.57
N LEU A 198 -3.30 7.94 -12.67
CA LEU A 198 -2.48 6.74 -12.86
C LEU A 198 -1.15 7.13 -13.51
N LEU A 199 -0.06 6.81 -12.82
CA LEU A 199 1.31 7.15 -13.19
C LEU A 199 2.07 5.96 -13.80
N TYR A 200 1.60 4.74 -13.54
CA TYR A 200 2.20 3.51 -14.04
C TYR A 200 1.19 2.36 -14.01
N ASP A 201 1.19 1.52 -15.06
CA ASP A 201 0.42 0.27 -15.17
C ASP A 201 1.12 -0.67 -16.14
N GLU A 202 1.78 -1.70 -15.62
CA GLU A 202 2.41 -2.75 -16.42
C GLU A 202 2.39 -4.10 -15.68
N ALA A 203 2.63 -5.20 -16.42
CA ALA A 203 2.76 -6.53 -15.85
C ALA A 203 4.01 -7.31 -16.33
N PRO A 204 5.23 -6.77 -16.15
CA PRO A 204 6.47 -7.33 -16.72
C PRO A 204 6.78 -8.76 -16.27
N TYR A 205 6.32 -9.18 -15.09
CA TYR A 205 6.52 -10.52 -14.54
C TYR A 205 5.25 -11.37 -14.53
N GLY A 206 4.22 -10.94 -15.27
CA GLY A 206 2.89 -11.54 -15.16
C GLY A 206 2.15 -11.20 -13.86
N VAL A 207 2.65 -10.21 -13.13
CA VAL A 207 2.02 -9.60 -11.94
C VAL A 207 1.66 -8.16 -12.28
N GLY A 208 0.43 -7.72 -12.00
CA GLY A 208 0.01 -6.34 -12.22
C GLY A 208 0.66 -5.36 -11.24
N TYR A 209 1.32 -4.33 -11.75
CA TYR A 209 1.92 -3.26 -10.94
C TYR A 209 1.35 -1.91 -11.33
N PHE A 210 0.84 -1.19 -10.34
CA PHE A 210 0.23 0.12 -10.51
C PHE A 210 0.95 1.16 -9.66
N VAL A 211 1.01 2.39 -10.14
CA VAL A 211 1.29 3.56 -9.28
C VAL A 211 0.26 4.62 -9.60
N ALA A 212 -0.45 5.09 -8.59
CA ALA A 212 -1.41 6.18 -8.70
C ALA A 212 -1.18 7.19 -7.58
N ALA A 213 -1.60 8.44 -7.83
CA ALA A 213 -1.58 9.52 -6.84
C ALA A 213 -2.96 10.12 -6.74
N TRP A 214 -3.44 10.29 -5.50
CA TRP A 214 -4.72 10.95 -5.18
C TRP A 214 -4.45 12.25 -4.43
N SER A 215 -5.20 13.31 -4.76
CA SER A 215 -5.11 14.63 -4.13
C SER A 215 -6.42 15.40 -4.15
#